data_AF-A0ABD5XK73-F1
#
_entry.id   AF-A0ABD5XK73-F1
#
_cell.length_a   1.000
_cell.length_b   1.000
_cell.length_c   1.000
_cell.angle_alpha   90.00
_cell.angle_beta   90.00
_cell.angle_gamma   90.00
#
_symmetry.space_group_name_H-M   'P 1'
#
loop_
_entity.id
_entity.type
_entity.pdbx_description
1 polymer ?
#
loop_
_entity_poly.entity_id
_entity_poly.type
_entity_poly.pdbx_seq_one_letter_code
_entity_poly.pdbx_strand_id
1 'polypeptide(L)'
;MNGYTRVRRAVADRPLGAFFVLTYAFTWALWIPLVGPLQGLLTFDVPLWALAGLLLGAFGPTVAAVAVLWLSDGRGAVRDLLARFGKWRVGWRWYAVAVLVWPAVFGATYAGYTLIRSVPVSVTPALLATLPLVYVVRFALAVPTGPLAEEAGWRGFALPELQARHGPLVASLVVGLAWALWHLPMFFVPGVALPATGTGDPVAILLYVVRTVGISIVFTWAYNGTGGASSSTSCSTPASTPGPTRSSPSSSRT
;
A
#
# COMPACT_ATOMS: atom_id res chain seq x y z
N MET A 1 -29.08 -19.30 11.09
CA MET A 1 -28.18 -18.16 10.76
C MET A 1 -27.63 -18.38 9.37
N ASN A 2 -27.94 -17.51 8.42
CA ASN A 2 -27.50 -17.66 7.04
C ASN A 2 -25.97 -17.48 6.94
N GLY A 3 -25.33 -18.18 5.99
CA GLY A 3 -23.88 -18.11 5.79
C GLY A 3 -23.36 -16.67 5.60
N TYR A 4 -24.17 -15.82 4.96
CA TYR A 4 -23.90 -14.39 4.80
C TYR A 4 -23.70 -13.64 6.13
N THR A 5 -24.51 -13.95 7.15
CA THR A 5 -24.41 -13.33 8.47
C THR A 5 -23.17 -13.81 9.23
N ARG A 6 -22.72 -15.05 8.97
CA ARG A 6 -21.48 -15.61 9.56
C ARG A 6 -20.23 -14.96 8.97
N VAL A 7 -20.17 -14.79 7.65
CA VAL A 7 -19.02 -14.15 6.97
C VAL A 7 -18.85 -12.71 7.43
N ARG A 8 -19.95 -11.93 7.48
CA ARG A 8 -19.89 -10.54 7.96
C ARG A 8 -19.37 -10.45 9.39
N ARG A 9 -19.86 -11.31 10.29
CA ARG A 9 -19.37 -11.36 11.68
C ARG A 9 -17.88 -11.69 11.74
N ALA A 10 -17.43 -12.72 11.02
CA ALA A 10 -16.02 -13.11 11.02
C ALA A 10 -15.09 -11.99 10.52
N VAL A 11 -15.51 -11.24 9.50
CA VAL A 11 -14.77 -10.07 8.98
C VAL A 11 -14.77 -8.93 10.01
N ALA A 12 -15.91 -8.64 10.63
CA ALA A 12 -16.04 -7.60 11.64
C ALA A 12 -15.22 -7.89 12.92
N ASP A 13 -15.08 -9.16 13.31
CA ASP A 13 -14.31 -9.56 14.48
C ASP A 13 -12.80 -9.39 14.26
N ARG A 14 -12.31 -9.53 13.02
CA ARG A 14 -10.88 -9.47 12.66
C ARG A 14 -10.63 -8.72 11.34
N PRO A 15 -10.94 -7.41 11.25
CA PRO A 15 -10.91 -6.66 10.01
C PRO A 15 -9.51 -6.58 9.39
N LEU A 16 -8.47 -6.36 10.20
CA LEU A 16 -7.08 -6.36 9.74
C LEU A 16 -6.64 -7.73 9.19
N GLY A 17 -6.98 -8.82 9.88
CA GLY A 17 -6.63 -10.17 9.43
C GLY A 17 -7.32 -10.52 8.11
N ALA A 18 -8.61 -10.21 8.00
CA ALA A 18 -9.38 -10.39 6.77
C ALA A 18 -8.79 -9.58 5.61
N PHE A 19 -8.39 -8.33 5.87
CA PHE A 19 -7.75 -7.46 4.88
C PHE A 19 -6.47 -8.08 4.32
N PHE A 20 -5.53 -8.50 5.17
CA PHE A 20 -4.27 -9.09 4.70
C PHE A 20 -4.54 -10.38 3.92
N VAL A 21 -5.40 -11.28 4.43
CA VAL A 21 -5.71 -12.53 3.72
C VAL A 21 -6.32 -12.26 2.34
N LEU A 22 -7.30 -11.37 2.24
CA LEU A 22 -7.94 -11.04 0.96
C LEU A 22 -6.98 -10.34 0.00
N THR A 23 -6.11 -9.44 0.51
CA THR A 23 -5.10 -8.75 -0.28
C THR A 23 -4.16 -9.74 -0.95
N TYR A 24 -3.61 -10.67 -0.17
CA TYR A 24 -2.67 -11.68 -0.68
C TYR A 24 -3.38 -12.67 -1.59
N ALA A 25 -4.55 -13.19 -1.18
CA ALA A 25 -5.30 -14.16 -1.98
C ALA A 25 -5.67 -13.59 -3.36
N PHE A 26 -6.18 -12.35 -3.41
CA PHE A 26 -6.57 -11.72 -4.67
C PHE A 26 -5.36 -11.48 -5.58
N THR A 27 -4.32 -10.82 -5.07
CA THR A 27 -3.13 -10.49 -5.88
C THR A 27 -2.39 -11.74 -6.31
N TRP A 28 -2.12 -12.66 -5.40
CA TRP A 28 -1.31 -13.84 -5.71
C TRP A 28 -2.03 -14.81 -6.64
N ALA A 29 -3.37 -14.87 -6.58
CA ALA A 29 -4.15 -15.62 -7.58
C ALA A 29 -3.99 -15.07 -9.01
N LEU A 30 -3.66 -13.79 -9.17
CA LEU A 30 -3.41 -13.17 -10.49
C LEU A 30 -1.94 -13.20 -10.88
N TRP A 31 -1.02 -13.04 -9.93
CA TRP A 31 0.41 -12.96 -10.20
C TRP A 31 1.12 -14.32 -10.30
N ILE A 32 0.84 -15.26 -9.39
CA ILE A 32 1.55 -16.55 -9.35
C ILE A 32 1.37 -17.37 -10.64
N PRO A 33 0.18 -17.47 -11.25
CA PRO A 33 0.02 -18.24 -12.49
C PRO A 33 0.87 -17.72 -13.65
N LEU A 34 1.29 -16.44 -13.61
CA LEU A 34 2.12 -15.83 -14.63
C LEU A 34 3.61 -16.10 -14.43
N VAL A 35 4.05 -16.48 -13.22
CA VAL A 35 5.47 -16.69 -12.91
C VAL A 35 6.08 -17.82 -13.74
N GLY A 36 5.50 -19.02 -13.67
CA GLY A 36 6.00 -20.20 -14.38
C GLY A 36 6.20 -20.01 -15.89
N PRO A 37 5.19 -19.54 -16.65
CA PRO A 37 5.35 -19.36 -18.09
C PRO A 37 6.25 -18.16 -18.43
N LEU A 38 6.21 -17.05 -17.68
CA LEU A 38 7.09 -15.90 -17.94
C LEU A 38 8.57 -16.20 -17.63
N GLN A 39 8.86 -17.16 -16.74
CA GLN A 39 10.21 -17.67 -16.51
C GLN A 39 10.66 -18.71 -17.55
N GLY A 40 9.78 -19.13 -18.46
CA GLY A 40 10.05 -20.23 -19.39
C GLY A 40 10.07 -21.61 -18.75
N LEU A 41 9.55 -21.75 -17.51
CA LEU A 41 9.41 -23.05 -16.83
C LEU A 41 8.22 -23.85 -17.36
N LEU A 42 7.21 -23.17 -17.88
CA LEU A 42 6.03 -23.77 -18.49
C LEU A 42 5.99 -23.39 -19.98
N THR A 43 5.59 -24.34 -20.82
CA THR A 43 5.72 -24.25 -22.29
C THR A 43 4.50 -23.67 -22.99
N PHE A 44 3.51 -23.16 -22.26
CA PHE A 44 2.36 -22.50 -22.86
C PHE A 44 2.58 -21.00 -22.98
N ASP A 45 2.11 -20.42 -24.08
CA ASP A 45 2.20 -18.99 -24.31
C ASP A 45 1.29 -18.22 -23.34
N VAL A 46 1.81 -17.11 -22.80
CA VAL A 46 1.01 -16.14 -22.04
C VAL A 46 0.37 -15.18 -23.05
N PRO A 47 -0.95 -15.25 -23.28
CA PRO A 47 -1.58 -14.32 -24.19
C PRO A 47 -1.48 -12.89 -23.62
N LEU A 48 -1.39 -11.89 -24.49
CA LEU A 48 -1.16 -10.49 -24.08
C LEU A 48 -2.18 -9.99 -23.03
N TRP A 49 -3.43 -10.43 -23.12
CA TRP A 49 -4.47 -10.06 -22.16
C TRP A 49 -4.21 -10.59 -20.74
N ALA A 50 -3.50 -11.71 -20.60
CA ALA A 50 -3.17 -12.27 -19.28
C ALA A 50 -2.16 -11.38 -18.53
N LEU A 51 -1.38 -10.55 -19.23
CA LEU A 51 -0.53 -9.54 -18.61
C LEU A 51 -1.32 -8.45 -17.88
N ALA A 52 -2.60 -8.26 -18.22
CA ALA A 52 -3.48 -7.39 -17.44
C ALA A 52 -3.65 -7.90 -16.00
N GLY A 53 -3.45 -9.20 -15.75
CA GLY A 53 -3.42 -9.78 -14.40
C GLY A 53 -2.34 -9.17 -13.50
N LEU A 54 -1.21 -8.73 -14.06
CA LEU A 54 -0.17 -8.01 -13.31
C LEU A 54 -0.71 -6.67 -12.78
N LEU A 55 -1.37 -5.91 -13.66
CA LEU A 55 -1.97 -4.62 -13.31
C LEU A 55 -3.16 -4.77 -12.36
N LEU A 56 -4.06 -5.72 -12.63
CA LEU A 56 -5.23 -5.98 -11.78
C LEU A 56 -4.82 -6.48 -10.40
N GLY A 57 -3.78 -7.33 -10.33
CA GLY A 57 -3.25 -7.80 -9.06
C GLY A 57 -2.77 -6.65 -8.16
N ALA A 58 -2.29 -5.54 -8.73
CA ALA A 58 -1.88 -4.36 -7.97
C ALA A 58 -3.04 -3.72 -7.18
N PHE A 59 -4.30 -3.91 -7.62
CA PHE A 59 -5.48 -3.42 -6.90
C PHE A 59 -5.88 -4.28 -5.69
N GLY A 60 -5.20 -5.40 -5.43
CA GLY A 60 -5.54 -6.32 -4.34
C GLY A 60 -5.74 -5.65 -2.97
N PRO A 61 -4.84 -4.77 -2.49
CA PRO A 61 -5.03 -4.03 -1.25
C PRO A 61 -6.32 -3.18 -1.26
N THR A 62 -6.60 -2.48 -2.35
CA THR A 62 -7.81 -1.64 -2.45
C THR A 62 -9.08 -2.48 -2.51
N VAL A 63 -9.09 -3.56 -3.30
CA VAL A 63 -10.22 -4.50 -3.38
C VAL A 63 -10.49 -5.10 -2.01
N ALA A 64 -9.45 -5.51 -1.28
CA ALA A 64 -9.56 -6.05 0.07
C ALA A 64 -10.11 -5.02 1.06
N ALA A 65 -9.61 -3.78 1.06
CA ALA A 65 -10.12 -2.72 1.94
C ALA A 65 -11.59 -2.41 1.67
N VAL A 66 -11.98 -2.26 0.39
CA VAL A 66 -13.38 -2.02 0.01
C VAL A 66 -14.26 -3.20 0.44
N ALA A 67 -13.83 -4.44 0.20
CA ALA A 67 -14.59 -5.63 0.58
C ALA A 67 -14.77 -5.73 2.09
N VAL A 68 -13.69 -5.53 2.87
CA VAL A 68 -13.74 -5.58 4.33
C VAL A 68 -14.67 -4.50 4.88
N LEU A 69 -14.48 -3.24 4.49
CA LEU A 69 -15.32 -2.12 4.93
C LEU A 69 -16.79 -2.30 4.56
N TRP A 70 -17.06 -2.79 3.34
CA TRP A 70 -18.43 -3.06 2.91
C TRP A 70 -19.10 -4.17 3.73
N LEU A 71 -18.36 -5.21 4.10
CA LEU A 71 -18.86 -6.33 4.88
C LEU A 71 -19.00 -6.01 6.38
N SER A 72 -18.09 -5.23 6.95
CA SER A 72 -18.15 -4.80 8.35
C SER A 72 -19.16 -3.66 8.54
N ASP A 73 -18.89 -2.50 7.93
CA ASP A 73 -19.49 -1.21 8.27
C ASP A 73 -20.42 -0.67 7.17
N GLY A 74 -20.47 -1.35 6.03
CA GLY A 74 -21.40 -1.06 4.94
C GLY A 74 -20.91 0.04 3.98
N ARG A 75 -21.84 0.54 3.16
CA ARG A 75 -21.53 1.47 2.06
C ARG A 75 -21.01 2.82 2.52
N GLY A 76 -21.37 3.28 3.72
CA GLY A 76 -20.91 4.56 4.29
C GLY A 76 -19.39 4.57 4.45
N ALA A 77 -18.84 3.53 5.07
CA ALA A 77 -17.40 3.42 5.31
C ALA A 77 -16.57 3.37 4.03
N VAL A 78 -17.09 2.71 2.97
CA VAL A 78 -16.44 2.72 1.65
C VAL A 78 -16.43 4.13 1.05
N ARG A 79 -17.53 4.88 1.16
CA ARG A 79 -17.58 6.27 0.69
C ARG A 79 -16.61 7.15 1.46
N ASP A 80 -16.49 6.96 2.77
CA ASP A 80 -15.55 7.71 3.61
C ASP A 80 -14.09 7.42 3.24
N LEU A 81 -13.76 6.16 2.90
CA LEU A 81 -12.44 5.80 2.37
C LEU A 81 -12.16 6.55 1.06
N LEU A 82 -13.08 6.49 0.10
CA LEU A 82 -12.91 7.11 -1.22
C LEU A 82 -12.86 8.65 -1.14
N ALA A 83 -13.64 9.26 -0.25
CA ALA A 83 -13.66 10.71 -0.05
C ALA A 83 -12.31 11.27 0.41
N ARG A 84 -11.46 10.46 1.07
CA ARG A 84 -10.13 10.88 1.51
C ARG A 84 -9.18 11.17 0.35
N PHE A 85 -9.35 10.52 -0.80
CA PHE A 85 -8.56 10.78 -2.01
C PHE A 85 -8.83 12.14 -2.64
N GLY A 86 -9.97 12.77 -2.32
CA GLY A 86 -10.27 14.15 -2.74
C GLY A 86 -9.52 15.23 -1.96
N LYS A 87 -8.80 14.88 -0.89
CA LYS A 87 -8.05 15.84 -0.06
C LYS A 87 -6.65 16.06 -0.64
N TRP A 88 -6.56 16.97 -1.61
CA TRP A 88 -5.27 17.29 -2.25
C TRP A 88 -4.56 18.50 -1.66
N ARG A 89 -5.26 19.42 -0.97
CA ARG A 89 -4.67 20.67 -0.45
C ARG A 89 -3.82 20.44 0.81
N VAL A 90 -2.55 20.07 0.61
CA VAL A 90 -1.56 19.89 1.67
C VAL A 90 -0.39 20.87 1.49
N GLY A 91 0.37 21.12 2.55
CA GLY A 91 1.53 22.01 2.48
C GLY A 91 2.58 21.54 1.47
N TRP A 92 3.18 22.47 0.73
CA TRP A 92 4.06 22.17 -0.42
C TRP A 92 5.21 21.19 -0.12
N ARG A 93 5.72 21.23 1.11
CA ARG A 93 6.74 20.31 1.63
C ARG A 93 6.38 18.84 1.41
N TRP A 94 5.09 18.48 1.48
CA TRP A 94 4.63 17.11 1.31
C TRP A 94 4.66 16.66 -0.16
N TYR A 95 4.43 17.56 -1.10
CA TYR A 95 4.67 17.27 -2.52
C TYR A 95 6.16 17.11 -2.80
N ALA A 96 7.01 17.96 -2.21
CA ALA A 96 8.45 17.81 -2.33
C ALA A 96 8.93 16.46 -1.79
N VAL A 97 8.43 16.03 -0.63
CA VAL A 97 8.70 14.69 -0.08
C VAL A 97 8.23 13.61 -1.05
N ALA A 98 6.99 13.68 -1.56
CA ALA A 98 6.45 12.68 -2.49
C ALA A 98 7.26 12.56 -3.79
N VAL A 99 7.84 13.66 -4.29
CA VAL A 99 8.63 13.68 -5.53
C VAL A 99 10.10 13.30 -5.27
N LEU A 100 10.71 13.73 -4.17
CA LEU A 100 12.15 13.57 -3.95
C LEU A 100 12.52 12.26 -3.25
N VAL A 101 11.59 11.67 -2.49
CA VAL A 101 11.87 10.44 -1.75
C VAL A 101 12.17 9.27 -2.69
N TRP A 102 11.51 9.19 -3.84
CA TRP A 102 11.68 8.08 -4.77
C TRP A 102 13.08 8.04 -5.40
N PRO A 103 13.60 9.12 -6.04
CA PRO A 103 14.97 9.13 -6.55
C PRO A 103 16.01 8.76 -5.49
N ALA A 104 15.89 9.31 -4.28
CA ALA A 104 16.82 9.03 -3.18
C ALA A 104 16.82 7.55 -2.80
N VAL A 105 15.64 6.97 -2.60
CA VAL A 105 15.49 5.58 -2.16
C VAL A 105 15.86 4.58 -3.26
N PHE A 106 15.44 4.82 -4.51
CA PHE A 106 15.84 3.98 -5.64
C PHE A 106 17.35 4.07 -5.91
N GLY A 107 17.93 5.27 -5.85
CA GLY A 107 19.36 5.48 -6.00
C GLY A 107 20.17 4.75 -4.93
N ALA A 108 19.77 4.87 -3.66
CA ALA A 108 20.42 4.16 -2.55
C ALA A 108 20.31 2.63 -2.69
N THR A 109 19.14 2.13 -3.09
CA THR A 109 18.92 0.69 -3.29
C THR A 109 19.79 0.15 -4.44
N TYR A 110 19.85 0.88 -5.56
CA TYR A 110 20.66 0.50 -6.71
C TYR A 110 22.16 0.54 -6.38
N ALA A 111 22.64 1.59 -5.71
CA ALA A 111 24.03 1.69 -5.27
C ALA A 111 24.41 0.59 -4.27
N GLY A 112 23.52 0.25 -3.33
CA GLY A 112 23.73 -0.86 -2.39
C GLY A 112 23.82 -2.20 -3.11
N TYR A 113 22.95 -2.44 -4.10
CA TYR A 113 22.97 -3.67 -4.90
C TYR A 113 24.27 -3.82 -5.69
N THR A 114 24.70 -2.76 -6.39
CA THR A 114 25.91 -2.80 -7.22
C THR A 114 27.18 -2.94 -6.38
N LEU A 115 27.22 -2.34 -5.19
CA LEU A 115 28.29 -2.53 -4.22
C LEU A 115 28.37 -3.99 -3.74
N ILE A 116 27.25 -4.57 -3.29
CA ILE A 116 27.20 -5.95 -2.78
C ILE A 116 27.52 -6.96 -3.88
N ARG A 117 27.01 -6.75 -5.10
CA ARG A 117 27.21 -7.65 -6.24
C ARG A 117 28.51 -7.37 -7.01
N SER A 118 29.27 -6.36 -6.63
CA SER A 118 30.47 -5.91 -7.36
C SER A 118 30.19 -5.68 -8.86
N VAL A 119 28.99 -5.19 -9.18
CA VAL A 119 28.59 -4.89 -10.56
C VAL A 119 29.11 -3.49 -10.91
N PRO A 120 29.98 -3.35 -11.91
CA PRO A 120 30.48 -2.04 -12.30
C PRO A 120 29.34 -1.17 -12.84
N VAL A 121 29.26 0.06 -12.34
CA VAL A 121 28.28 1.06 -12.80
C VAL A 121 29.00 2.09 -13.64
N SER A 122 28.68 2.12 -14.93
CA SER A 122 29.15 3.16 -15.84
C SER A 122 28.15 4.32 -15.86
N VAL A 123 28.45 5.37 -15.11
CA VAL A 123 27.67 6.62 -15.16
C VAL A 123 28.16 7.45 -16.34
N THR A 124 27.39 7.48 -17.43
CA THR A 124 27.71 8.29 -18.61
C THR A 124 26.93 9.60 -18.61
N PRO A 125 27.43 10.67 -19.28
CA PRO A 125 26.66 11.90 -19.45
C PRO A 125 25.29 11.67 -20.12
N ALA A 126 25.20 10.73 -21.07
CA ALA A 126 23.95 10.36 -21.72
C ALA A 126 22.95 9.73 -20.75
N LEU A 127 23.41 8.86 -19.84
CA LEU A 127 22.56 8.32 -18.78
C LEU A 127 22.06 9.45 -17.87
N LEU A 128 22.94 10.32 -17.40
CA LEU A 128 22.56 11.44 -16.53
C LEU A 128 21.56 12.40 -17.20
N ALA A 129 21.72 12.65 -18.50
CA ALA A 129 20.79 13.50 -19.26
C ALA A 129 19.39 12.86 -19.43
N THR A 130 19.28 11.54 -19.44
CA THR A 130 18.02 10.83 -19.64
C THR A 130 17.27 10.51 -18.33
N LEU A 131 17.98 10.43 -17.20
CA LEU A 131 17.39 10.11 -15.89
C LEU A 131 16.19 11.00 -15.50
N PRO A 132 16.23 12.34 -15.67
CA PRO A 132 15.08 13.18 -15.31
C PRO A 132 13.83 12.85 -16.13
N LEU A 133 13.98 12.66 -17.44
CA LEU A 133 12.87 12.31 -18.33
C LEU A 133 12.30 10.93 -17.99
N VAL A 134 13.17 9.93 -17.80
CA VAL A 134 12.75 8.58 -17.39
C VAL A 134 12.02 8.61 -16.06
N TYR A 135 12.49 9.41 -15.11
CA TYR A 135 11.82 9.59 -13.83
C TYR A 135 10.42 10.18 -13.99
N VAL A 136 10.28 11.29 -14.72
CA VAL A 136 8.98 11.93 -14.96
C VAL A 136 8.00 10.99 -15.66
N VAL A 137 8.44 10.30 -16.71
CA VAL A 137 7.59 9.35 -17.45
C VAL A 137 7.17 8.19 -16.56
N ARG A 138 8.10 7.58 -15.81
CA ARG A 138 7.77 6.49 -14.89
C ARG A 138 6.85 6.96 -13.77
N PHE A 139 7.08 8.13 -13.20
CA PHE A 139 6.22 8.69 -12.17
C PHE A 139 4.81 8.92 -12.70
N ALA A 140 4.66 9.53 -13.88
CA ALA A 140 3.37 9.79 -14.51
C ALA A 140 2.60 8.51 -14.86
N LEU A 141 3.28 7.46 -15.33
CA LEU A 141 2.65 6.18 -15.66
C LEU A 141 2.36 5.31 -14.43
N ALA A 142 3.25 5.33 -13.44
CA ALA A 142 3.12 4.49 -12.25
C ALA A 142 2.05 5.01 -11.31
N VAL A 143 1.98 6.32 -11.04
CA VAL A 143 1.07 6.90 -10.04
C VAL A 143 -0.39 6.43 -10.21
N PRO A 144 -1.00 6.47 -11.42
CA PRO A 144 -2.39 6.05 -11.60
C PRO A 144 -2.62 4.53 -11.47
N THR A 145 -1.59 3.71 -11.71
CA THR A 145 -1.74 2.25 -11.88
C THR A 145 -1.16 1.42 -10.74
N GLY A 146 -0.21 1.96 -9.98
CA GLY A 146 0.43 1.30 -8.83
C GLY A 146 0.13 2.02 -7.52
N PRO A 147 0.87 3.08 -7.14
CA PRO A 147 0.73 3.72 -5.83
C PRO A 147 -0.72 4.11 -5.50
N LEU A 148 -1.44 4.77 -6.40
CA LEU A 148 -2.83 5.15 -6.11
C LEU A 148 -3.76 3.94 -5.94
N ALA A 149 -3.51 2.86 -6.68
CA ALA A 149 -4.26 1.60 -6.61
C ALA A 149 -3.96 0.80 -5.34
N GLU A 150 -2.80 0.97 -4.71
CA GLU A 150 -2.40 0.26 -3.51
C GLU A 150 -2.68 1.05 -2.22
N GLU A 151 -2.53 2.38 -2.28
CA GLU A 151 -2.55 3.26 -1.11
C GLU A 151 -3.89 3.22 -0.36
N ALA A 152 -5.03 2.95 -1.03
CA ALA A 152 -6.33 2.87 -0.35
C ALA A 152 -6.38 1.70 0.64
N GLY A 153 -5.71 0.59 0.31
CA GLY A 153 -5.55 -0.54 1.21
C GLY A 153 -4.55 -0.25 2.32
N TRP A 154 -3.32 0.10 1.95
CA TRP A 154 -2.23 0.22 2.93
C TRP A 154 -2.41 1.42 3.85
N ARG A 155 -2.63 2.62 3.30
CA ARG A 155 -2.64 3.89 4.06
C ARG A 155 -4.07 4.36 4.33
N GLY A 156 -5.02 3.96 3.49
CA GLY A 156 -6.44 4.26 3.68
C GLY A 156 -7.13 3.38 4.73
N PHE A 157 -6.73 2.11 4.86
CA PHE A 157 -7.35 1.14 5.76
C PHE A 157 -6.40 0.56 6.81
N ALA A 158 -5.32 -0.12 6.40
CA ALA A 158 -4.49 -0.89 7.33
C ALA A 158 -3.69 -0.02 8.31
N LEU A 159 -3.08 1.07 7.81
CA LEU A 159 -2.24 1.96 8.61
C LEU A 159 -3.02 2.62 9.76
N PRO A 160 -4.19 3.26 9.56
CA PRO A 160 -4.94 3.86 10.67
C PRO A 160 -5.37 2.87 11.74
N GLU A 161 -5.85 1.68 11.32
CA GLU A 161 -6.25 0.60 12.23
C GLU A 161 -5.07 0.10 13.10
N LEU A 162 -3.90 -0.05 12.50
CA LEU A 162 -2.68 -0.44 13.22
C LEU A 162 -2.16 0.69 14.11
N GLN A 163 -2.20 1.94 13.63
CA GLN A 163 -1.78 3.11 14.41
C GLN A 163 -2.61 3.28 15.67
N ALA A 164 -3.92 3.06 15.60
CA ALA A 164 -4.82 3.16 16.74
C ALA A 164 -4.49 2.16 17.85
N ARG A 165 -3.87 1.03 17.52
CA ARG A 165 -3.57 -0.07 18.48
C ARG A 165 -2.13 -0.11 18.93
N HIS A 166 -1.19 0.30 18.08
CA HIS A 166 0.25 0.06 18.28
C HIS A 166 1.13 1.30 18.06
N GLY A 167 0.53 2.44 17.69
CA GLY A 167 1.27 3.66 17.38
C GLY A 167 1.93 3.67 15.99
N PRO A 168 2.50 4.82 15.58
CA PRO A 168 2.98 5.04 14.22
C PRO A 168 4.12 4.13 13.81
N LEU A 169 5.14 3.94 14.65
CA LEU A 169 6.32 3.16 14.28
C LEU A 169 5.99 1.68 14.03
N VAL A 170 5.28 1.04 14.97
CA VAL A 170 4.91 -0.38 14.83
C VAL A 170 3.98 -0.56 13.63
N ALA A 171 3.02 0.34 13.43
CA ALA A 171 2.14 0.32 12.27
C ALA A 171 2.94 0.42 10.96
N SER A 172 3.92 1.33 10.87
CA SER A 172 4.80 1.45 9.69
C SER A 172 5.59 0.18 9.41
N LEU A 173 6.13 -0.47 10.44
CA LEU A 173 6.90 -1.71 10.31
C LEU A 173 6.03 -2.86 9.82
N VAL A 174 4.84 -3.04 10.40
CA VAL A 174 3.89 -4.07 10.01
C VAL A 174 3.41 -3.86 8.58
N VAL A 175 2.97 -2.64 8.24
CA VAL A 175 2.53 -2.30 6.88
C VAL A 175 3.68 -2.46 5.89
N GLY A 176 4.88 -1.99 6.23
CA GLY A 176 6.05 -2.08 5.36
C GLY A 176 6.46 -3.52 5.07
N LEU A 177 6.45 -4.39 6.08
CA LEU A 177 6.78 -5.80 5.91
C LEU A 177 5.70 -6.54 5.11
N ALA A 178 4.42 -6.31 5.43
CA ALA A 178 3.32 -6.90 4.67
C ALA A 178 3.36 -6.44 3.20
N TRP A 179 3.61 -5.16 2.96
CA TRP A 179 3.72 -4.62 1.62
C TRP A 179 4.92 -5.20 0.85
N ALA A 180 6.06 -5.42 1.51
CA ALA A 180 7.22 -6.04 0.89
C ALA A 180 6.96 -7.51 0.52
N LEU A 181 6.35 -8.27 1.43
CA LEU A 181 6.01 -9.68 1.22
C LEU A 181 4.94 -9.85 0.14
N TRP A 182 3.98 -8.93 0.05
CA TRP A 182 2.96 -8.94 -1.00
C TRP A 182 3.56 -8.91 -2.41
N HIS A 183 4.67 -8.19 -2.60
CA HIS A 183 5.42 -8.09 -3.86
C HIS A 183 6.26 -9.33 -4.22
N LEU A 184 6.36 -10.34 -3.34
CA LEU A 184 7.27 -11.46 -3.53
C LEU A 184 7.13 -12.17 -4.89
N PRO A 185 5.93 -12.46 -5.43
CA PRO A 185 5.80 -13.09 -6.74
C PRO A 185 6.44 -12.29 -7.88
N MET A 186 6.46 -10.96 -7.80
CA MET A 186 7.04 -10.10 -8.85
C MET A 186 8.55 -10.27 -9.00
N PHE A 187 9.27 -10.75 -7.97
CA PHE A 187 10.70 -11.06 -8.06
C PHE A 187 11.00 -12.26 -8.97
N PHE A 188 9.99 -13.05 -9.29
CA PHE A 188 10.09 -14.19 -10.18
C PHE A 188 9.53 -13.87 -11.57
N VAL A 189 9.12 -12.63 -11.84
CA VAL A 189 8.66 -12.20 -13.17
C VAL A 189 9.78 -11.42 -13.88
N PRO A 190 10.30 -11.92 -15.02
CA PRO A 190 11.35 -11.22 -15.77
C PRO A 190 10.92 -9.82 -16.22
N GLY A 191 11.82 -8.84 -16.05
CA GLY A 191 11.60 -7.46 -16.50
C GLY A 191 10.73 -6.58 -15.59
N VAL A 192 10.17 -7.12 -14.49
CA VAL A 192 9.24 -6.39 -13.60
C VAL A 192 9.89 -5.91 -12.30
N ALA A 193 10.68 -6.74 -11.61
CA ALA A 193 11.44 -6.32 -10.44
C ALA A 193 12.71 -5.51 -10.82
N LEU A 194 13.31 -4.80 -9.85
CA LEU A 194 14.57 -4.03 -9.98
C LEU A 194 15.60 -4.74 -10.90
N PRO A 195 16.46 -4.00 -11.63
CA PRO A 195 17.09 -4.51 -12.85
C PRO A 195 17.83 -5.84 -12.61
N ALA A 196 17.39 -6.85 -13.37
CA ALA A 196 18.14 -8.03 -13.82
C ALA A 196 17.98 -9.39 -13.13
N THR A 197 17.00 -9.65 -12.27
CA THR A 197 16.81 -11.03 -11.79
C THR A 197 15.34 -11.38 -11.66
N GLY A 198 14.68 -11.74 -12.76
CA GLY A 198 13.41 -12.51 -12.74
C GLY A 198 13.59 -13.94 -12.19
N THR A 199 14.60 -14.13 -11.34
CA THR A 199 15.09 -15.39 -10.79
C THR A 199 14.98 -15.42 -9.27
N GLY A 200 14.40 -14.39 -8.64
CA GLY A 200 14.27 -14.31 -7.18
C GLY A 200 15.61 -14.12 -6.45
N ASP A 201 16.45 -13.19 -6.90
CA ASP A 201 17.71 -12.89 -6.21
C ASP A 201 17.48 -12.51 -4.72
N PRO A 202 18.03 -13.29 -3.76
CA PRO A 202 17.89 -13.00 -2.33
C PRO A 202 18.42 -11.63 -1.90
N VAL A 203 19.51 -11.13 -2.51
CA VAL A 203 20.07 -9.81 -2.22
C VAL A 203 19.12 -8.71 -2.67
N ALA A 204 18.56 -8.85 -3.88
CA ALA A 204 17.58 -7.91 -4.41
C ALA A 204 16.31 -7.89 -3.55
N ILE A 205 15.82 -9.07 -3.13
CA ILE A 205 14.67 -9.22 -2.22
C ILE A 205 14.97 -8.54 -0.88
N LEU A 206 16.12 -8.82 -0.27
CA LEU A 206 16.50 -8.23 1.02
C LEU A 206 16.56 -6.70 0.96
N LEU A 207 17.27 -6.16 -0.04
CA LEU A 207 17.37 -4.71 -0.24
C LEU A 207 15.99 -4.10 -0.48
N TYR A 208 15.13 -4.78 -1.23
CA TYR A 208 13.76 -4.34 -1.43
C TYR A 208 12.93 -4.35 -0.14
N VAL A 209 13.05 -5.36 0.72
CA VAL A 209 12.36 -5.41 2.01
C VAL A 209 12.81 -4.24 2.89
N VAL A 210 14.12 -4.05 3.06
CA VAL A 210 14.68 -2.94 3.85
C VAL A 210 14.19 -1.60 3.32
N ARG A 211 14.26 -1.41 2.01
CA ARG A 211 13.77 -0.21 1.32
C ARG A 211 12.28 0.02 1.56
N THR A 212 11.46 -1.02 1.40
CA THR A 212 9.98 -0.95 1.50
C THR A 212 9.53 -0.66 2.92
N VAL A 213 10.20 -1.24 3.92
CA VAL A 213 9.98 -0.91 5.33
C VAL A 213 10.39 0.53 5.61
N GLY A 214 11.57 0.95 5.15
CA GLY A 214 12.07 2.32 5.33
C GLY A 214 11.13 3.37 4.72
N ILE A 215 10.68 3.18 3.49
CA ILE A 215 9.74 4.09 2.82
C ILE A 215 8.36 4.08 3.50
N SER A 216 7.91 2.94 4.05
CA SER A 216 6.65 2.87 4.80
C SER A 216 6.66 3.77 6.03
N ILE A 217 7.80 3.90 6.71
CA ILE A 217 7.99 4.85 7.83
C ILE A 217 7.86 6.29 7.34
N VAL A 218 8.53 6.64 6.23
CA VAL A 218 8.44 7.99 5.64
C VAL A 218 7.01 8.31 5.19
N PHE A 219 6.31 7.34 4.60
CA PHE A 219 4.92 7.50 4.19
C PHE A 219 4.00 7.70 5.39
N THR A 220 4.23 6.98 6.49
CA THR A 220 3.47 7.17 7.73
C THR A 220 3.72 8.55 8.34
N TRP A 221 4.96 9.02 8.32
CA TRP A 221 5.30 10.38 8.76
C TRP A 221 4.59 11.44 7.90
N ALA A 222 4.60 11.28 6.56
CA ALA A 222 3.89 12.17 5.66
C ALA A 222 2.36 12.11 5.82
N TYR A 223 1.81 10.92 6.02
CA TYR A 223 0.39 10.70 6.30
C TYR A 223 -0.06 11.43 7.57
N ASN A 224 0.72 11.32 8.65
CA ASN A 224 0.43 12.01 9.91
C ASN A 224 0.57 13.54 9.75
N GLY A 225 1.60 14.00 9.04
CA GLY A 225 1.87 15.41 8.80
C GLY A 225 0.90 16.12 7.84
N THR A 226 0.08 15.37 7.11
CA THR A 226 -0.98 15.87 6.22
C THR A 226 -2.37 15.81 6.87
N GLY A 227 -2.48 15.37 8.12
CA GLY A 227 -3.77 15.24 8.83
C GLY A 227 -4.52 13.93 8.55
N GLY A 228 -3.84 12.92 8.01
CA GLY A 228 -4.43 11.59 7.77
C GLY A 228 -4.96 10.96 9.07
N ALA A 229 -4.15 10.97 10.13
CA ALA A 229 -4.50 10.36 11.42
C ALA A 229 -5.72 10.99 12.10
N SER A 230 -5.95 12.30 11.95
CA SER A 230 -7.13 12.96 12.53
C SER A 230 -8.41 12.68 11.74
N SER A 231 -8.30 12.37 10.44
CA SER A 231 -9.44 12.02 9.60
C SER A 231 -9.94 10.58 9.75
N SER A 232 -9.12 9.70 10.33
CA SER A 232 -9.49 8.30 10.61
C SER A 232 -10.21 8.10 11.94
N THR A 233 -9.86 8.88 12.97
CA THR A 233 -10.43 8.75 14.33
C THR A 233 -11.92 9.08 14.38
N SER A 234 -12.44 9.87 13.44
CA SER A 234 -13.87 10.17 13.34
C SER A 234 -14.74 9.00 12.87
N CYS A 235 -14.18 7.94 12.27
CA CYS A 235 -14.95 6.78 11.81
C CYS A 235 -15.01 5.62 12.82
N SER A 236 -14.05 5.52 13.74
CA SER A 236 -13.91 4.37 14.64
C SER A 236 -14.55 4.56 16.01
N THR A 237 -15.47 5.52 16.17
CA THR A 237 -16.30 5.58 17.38
C THR A 237 -17.61 4.85 17.10
N PRO A 238 -17.84 3.63 17.63
CA PRO A 238 -19.20 3.14 17.77
C PRO A 238 -19.91 4.14 18.69
N ALA A 239 -21.00 4.73 18.20
CA ALA A 239 -21.92 5.48 19.03
C ALA A 239 -22.53 4.49 20.06
N SER A 240 -21.89 4.32 21.20
CA SER A 240 -22.41 3.55 22.32
C SER A 240 -22.00 4.18 23.64
N THR A 241 -22.62 5.30 23.99
CA THR A 241 -23.29 5.53 25.30
C THR A 241 -23.84 6.97 25.32
N PRO A 242 -25.15 7.19 25.50
CA PRO A 242 -25.63 8.50 25.92
C PRO A 242 -25.15 8.71 27.35
N GLY A 243 -24.25 9.68 27.54
CA GLY A 243 -23.90 10.17 28.87
C GLY A 243 -25.14 10.72 29.59
N PRO A 244 -25.22 10.64 30.93
CA PRO A 244 -26.41 11.04 31.66
C PRO A 244 -26.70 12.52 31.42
N THR A 245 -27.93 12.81 31.03
CA THR A 245 -28.51 14.15 30.98
C THR A 245 -28.39 14.80 32.36
N ARG A 246 -27.40 15.69 32.53
CA ARG A 246 -27.42 16.66 33.63
C ARG A 246 -28.53 17.66 33.34
N SER A 247 -29.67 17.46 33.98
CA SER A 247 -30.66 18.50 34.21
C SER A 247 -30.05 19.54 35.16
N SER A 248 -29.76 20.72 34.62
CA SER A 248 -29.49 21.91 35.41
C SER A 248 -30.84 22.46 35.91
N PRO A 249 -31.07 22.66 37.22
CA PRO A 249 -32.25 23.36 37.69
C PRO A 249 -32.12 24.84 37.36
N SER A 250 -33.13 25.40 36.70
CA SER A 250 -33.32 26.83 36.57
C SER A 250 -33.57 27.45 37.94
N SER A 251 -32.64 28.25 38.46
CA SER A 251 -32.94 29.22 39.52
C SER A 251 -33.23 30.57 38.88
N SER A 252 -34.52 30.91 38.78
CA SER A 252 -35.00 32.27 38.59
C SER A 252 -35.90 32.65 39.77
N ARG A 253 -35.87 33.95 40.12
CA ARG A 253 -36.50 34.66 41.25
C ARG A 253 -35.62 34.66 42.51
N THR A 254 -35.27 35.80 43.11
CA THR A 254 -35.82 37.17 43.10
C THR A 254 -34.69 38.18 43.23
#